data_AF-A0A850SZ81-F1
#
_entry.id   AF-A0A850SZ81-F1
#
_cell.length_a   1.000
_cell.length_b   1.000
_cell.length_c   1.000
_cell.angle_alpha   90.00
_cell.angle_beta   90.00
_cell.angle_gamma   90.00
#
_symmetry.space_group_name_H-M   'P 1'
#
loop_
_entity.id
_entity.type
_entity.pdbx_description
1 polymer ?
#
loop_
_entity_poly.entity_id
_entity_poly.type
_entity_poly.pdbx_seq_one_letter_code
_entity_poly.pdbx_strand_id
1 'polypeptide(L)' 'MPIEALRTPDDRFRNLPGWPYEPRYVEDLEGYEGLRMHYVDEGPKDAQATFLCIHGEPSWAYL' A
#
# COMPACT_ATOMS: atom_id res chain seq x y z
N MET A 1 18.62 13.55 -6.81
CA MET A 1 17.96 14.42 -5.82
C MET A 1 16.72 13.66 -5.36
N PRO A 2 16.48 13.52 -4.04
CA PRO A 2 15.30 12.81 -3.57
C PRO A 2 14.03 13.51 -4.07
N ILE A 3 13.00 12.73 -4.38
CA ILE A 3 11.70 13.24 -4.78
C ILE A 3 11.07 13.94 -3.58
N GLU A 4 10.60 15.18 -3.76
CA GLU A 4 9.81 15.85 -2.72
C GLU A 4 8.43 15.18 -2.65
N ALA A 5 8.11 14.61 -1.49
CA ALA A 5 6.89 13.82 -1.28
C ALA A 5 6.21 14.16 0.05
N LEU A 6 4.88 14.07 0.04
CA LEU A 6 4.05 14.20 1.24
C LEU A 6 3.60 12.80 1.70
N ARG A 7 3.32 12.67 3.00
CA ARG A 7 2.79 11.45 3.60
C ARG A 7 1.49 11.76 4.34
N THR A 8 0.41 11.11 3.93
CA THR A 8 -0.88 11.22 4.63
C THR A 8 -0.73 10.72 6.07
N PRO A 9 -1.18 11.48 7.08
CA PRO A 9 -1.15 11.04 8.47
C PRO A 9 -1.96 9.74 8.67
N ASP A 10 -1.44 8.81 9.48
CA ASP A 10 -2.03 7.48 9.65
C ASP A 10 -3.44 7.51 10.29
N ASP A 11 -3.76 8.57 11.04
CA ASP A 11 -5.07 8.75 11.68
C ASP A 11 -6.21 8.94 10.66
N ARG A 12 -5.88 9.35 9.43
CA ARG A 12 -6.82 9.46 8.30
C ARG A 12 -7.40 8.10 7.87
N PHE A 13 -6.81 6.99 8.31
CA PHE A 13 -7.24 5.63 7.96
C PHE A 13 -7.96 4.87 9.10
N ARG A 14 -8.16 5.48 10.28
CA ARG A 14 -8.63 4.76 11.50
C ARG A 14 -10.07 4.23 11.47
N ASN A 15 -10.91 4.62 10.51
CA ASN A 15 -12.34 4.28 10.48
C ASN A 15 -12.84 3.95 9.06
N LEU A 16 -12.09 3.14 8.32
CA LEU A 16 -12.49 2.72 6.97
C LEU A 16 -13.45 1.53 7.05
N PRO A 17 -14.71 1.66 6.56
CA PRO A 17 -15.67 0.56 6.57
C PRO A 17 -15.18 -0.64 5.78
N GLY A 18 -15.18 -1.82 6.40
CA GLY A 18 -14.83 -3.07 5.70
C GLY A 18 -13.37 -3.16 5.27
N TRP A 19 -12.46 -2.40 5.89
CA TRP A 19 -11.02 -2.42 5.61
C TRP A 19 -10.23 -3.01 6.80
N PRO A 20 -10.23 -4.34 6.99
CA PRO A 20 -9.58 -4.99 8.13
C PRO A 20 -8.09 -5.27 7.90
N TYR A 21 -7.52 -4.84 6.76
CA TYR A 21 -6.19 -5.25 6.34
C TYR A 21 -5.09 -4.46 7.07
N GLU A 22 -4.09 -5.18 7.56
CA GLU A 22 -2.92 -4.58 8.21
C GLU A 22 -2.04 -3.88 7.18
N PRO A 23 -1.59 -2.64 7.44
CA PRO A 23 -0.76 -1.92 6.49
C PRO A 23 0.64 -2.53 6.42
N ARG A 24 1.10 -2.79 5.19
CA ARG A 24 2.49 -3.19 4.92
C ARG A 24 3.14 -2.16 4.01
N TYR A 25 4.46 -2.06 4.14
CA TYR A 25 5.23 -1.05 3.43
C TYR A 25 6.51 -1.64 2.85
N VAL A 26 6.87 -1.16 1.67
CA VAL A 26 8.21 -1.27 1.12
C VAL A 26 8.77 0.14 0.93
N GLU A 27 10.04 0.31 1.27
CA GLU A 27 10.76 1.59 1.23
C GLU A 27 11.96 1.45 0.30
N ASP A 28 12.42 2.57 -0.25
CA ASP A 28 13.68 2.67 -0.99
C ASP A 28 13.84 1.65 -2.14
N LEU A 29 12.76 1.42 -2.89
CA LEU A 29 12.84 0.70 -4.16
C LEU A 29 13.81 1.40 -5.10
N GLU A 30 14.54 0.63 -5.90
CA GLU A 30 15.50 1.16 -6.88
C GLU A 30 14.81 2.16 -7.83
N GLY A 31 15.30 3.41 -7.86
CA GLY A 31 14.72 4.52 -8.61
C GLY A 31 13.61 5.31 -7.89
N TYR A 32 13.26 4.94 -6.65
CA TYR A 32 12.25 5.58 -5.81
C TYR A 32 12.77 5.85 -4.39
N GLU A 33 14.04 6.23 -4.27
CA GLU A 33 14.70 6.43 -2.99
C GLU A 33 14.01 7.51 -2.15
N GLY A 34 13.80 7.23 -0.86
CA GLY A 34 13.11 8.10 0.08
C GLY A 34 11.58 7.99 0.05
N LEU A 35 11.01 7.17 -0.85
CA LEU A 35 9.57 6.94 -0.93
C LEU A 35 9.15 5.64 -0.22
N ARG A 36 7.91 5.62 0.28
CA ARG A 36 7.30 4.48 0.94
C ARG A 36 6.01 4.09 0.22
N MET A 37 5.93 2.87 -0.27
CA MET A 37 4.74 2.32 -0.92
C MET A 37 3.98 1.43 0.07
N HIS A 38 2.69 1.70 0.23
CA HIS A 38 1.77 0.82 0.96
C HIS A 38 1.27 -0.31 0.05
N TYR A 39 1.11 -1.51 0.61
CA TYR A 39 0.45 -2.64 -0.08
C TYR A 39 -0.31 -3.52 0.92
N VAL A 40 -1.30 -4.26 0.40
CA VAL A 40 -2.02 -5.31 1.14
C VAL A 40 -1.44 -6.67 0.74
N ASP A 41 -1.21 -7.53 1.71
CA ASP A 41 -0.67 -8.87 1.49
C ASP A 41 -1.29 -9.83 2.51
N GLU A 42 -2.26 -10.57 1.99
CA GLU A 42 -3.21 -11.40 2.72
C GLU A 42 -3.18 -12.83 2.18
N GLY A 43 -3.59 -13.76 3.05
CA GLY A 43 -3.59 -15.19 2.76
C GLY A 43 -2.22 -15.87 2.98
N PRO A 44 -2.14 -17.19 2.71
CA PRO A 44 -0.94 -17.97 2.93
C PRO A 44 0.22 -17.55 2.00
N LYS A 45 1.43 -17.45 2.55
CA LYS A 45 2.65 -17.09 1.79
C LYS A 45 3.09 -18.16 0.79
N ASP A 46 2.62 -19.38 0.99
CA ASP A 46 2.87 -20.57 0.17
C ASP A 46 1.64 -20.98 -0.66
N ALA A 47 0.66 -20.08 -0.81
CA ALA A 47 -0.48 -20.33 -1.67
C ALA A 47 -0.03 -20.64 -3.11
N GLN A 48 -0.69 -21.61 -3.74
CA GLN A 48 -0.36 -22.06 -5.10
C GLN A 48 -0.47 -20.94 -6.15
N ALA A 49 -1.31 -19.93 -5.88
CA ALA A 49 -1.52 -18.78 -6.73
C ALA A 49 -1.57 -17.50 -5.91
N THR A 50 -1.06 -16.41 -6.50
CA THR A 50 -1.16 -15.06 -5.97
C THR A 50 -1.99 -14.21 -6.93
N PHE A 51 -2.95 -13.47 -6.39
CA PHE A 51 -3.74 -12.51 -7.16
C PHE A 51 -3.17 -11.12 -6.98
N LEU A 52 -2.71 -10.51 -8.08
CA LEU A 52 -2.22 -9.14 -8.10
C LEU A 52 -3.38 -8.20 -8.43
N CYS A 53 -3.92 -7.53 -7.41
CA CYS A 53 -4.98 -6.54 -7.56
C CYS A 53 -4.38 -5.14 -7.73
N ILE A 54 -4.46 -4.58 -8.94
CA ILE A 54 -3.96 -3.23 -9.25
C ILE A 54 -5.17 -2.30 -9.36
N HIS A 55 -5.21 -1.25 -8.54
CA HIS A 55 -6.29 -0.25 -8.58
C HIS A 55 -6.11 0.70 -9.77
N GLY A 56 -7.13 1.50 -10.04
CA GLY A 56 -7.14 2.53 -11.09
C GLY A 56 -7.35 3.93 -10.50
N GLU A 57 -7.83 4.84 -11.35
CA GLU A 57 -8.14 6.22 -10.97
C GLU A 57 -9.61 6.37 -10.51
N PRO A 58 -9.93 7.19 -9.48
CA PRO A 58 -9.07 7.89 -8.51
C PRO A 58 -8.89 7.08 -7.20
N SER A 59 -9.02 5.75 -7.30
CA SER A 59 -9.08 4.87 -6.13
C SER A 59 -7.68 4.48 -5.65
N TRP A 60 -7.66 3.77 -4.54
CA TRP A 60 -6.49 3.04 -4.06
C TRP A 60 -6.94 1.61 -3.74
N ALA A 61 -6.17 0.86 -2.95
CA ALA A 61 -6.58 -0.49 -2.55
C ALA A 61 -7.97 -0.50 -1.86
N TYR A 62 -8.37 0.65 -1.34
CA TYR A 62 -9.73 1.00 -0.92
C TYR A 62 -10.32 2.03 -1.90
N LEU A 63 -11.61 1.87 -2.24
CA LEU A 63 -12.33 2.61 -3.29
C LEU A 63 -12.21 4.15 -3.19
#